data_AF-A0A4U1JCC7-F1
#
_entry.id   AF-A0A4U1JCC7-F1
#
_cell.length_a   1.000
_cell.length_b   1.000
_cell.length_c   1.000
_cell.angle_alpha   90.00
_cell.angle_beta   90.00
_cell.angle_gamma   90.00
#
_symmetry.space_group_name_H-M   'P 1'
#
loop_
_entity.id
_entity.type
_entity.pdbx_description
1 polymer ?
#
loop_
_entity_poly.entity_id
_entity_poly.type
_entity_poly.pdbx_seq_one_letter_code
_entity_poly.pdbx_strand_id
1 'polypeptide(L)'
;MGAMGEALSRVLDPAALDACDKPRGRHVIEVPRGWAGAVVEVVIPARVTCARCDGGGCDGCGRRGGHRVPGDPTARLVRVRLPSEMEGRVVLRILRPFGEEGVGIAQLHLEARAGAAASAGVTWCEAAALEEPRAEGAERAEPRVPVPRLGARKAAAYATIAVALAALVAFVVGR
;
A
#
# COMPACT_ATOMS: atom_id res chain seq x y z
N MET A 1 25.41 2.52 -2.70
CA MET A 1 24.75 2.13 -3.97
C MET A 1 24.39 0.64 -3.80
N GLY A 2 23.22 0.21 -3.32
CA GLY A 2 21.86 0.70 -3.52
C GLY A 2 21.15 -0.27 -4.47
N ALA A 3 20.84 -1.49 -4.01
CA ALA A 3 19.99 -2.45 -4.73
C ALA A 3 18.78 -2.76 -3.86
N MET A 4 17.64 -2.33 -4.37
CA MET A 4 16.31 -2.29 -3.77
C MET A 4 15.68 -3.68 -3.81
N GLY A 5 15.11 -4.14 -2.68
CA GLY A 5 14.21 -5.29 -2.68
C GLY A 5 12.94 -4.95 -3.45
N GLU A 6 12.63 -5.72 -4.48
CA GLU A 6 11.48 -5.42 -5.33
C GLU A 6 10.18 -5.88 -4.65
N ALA A 7 9.45 -4.91 -4.09
CA ALA A 7 8.14 -5.10 -3.50
C ALA A 7 7.08 -5.30 -4.61
N LEU A 8 6.44 -6.48 -4.65
CA LEU A 8 5.49 -6.83 -5.72
C LEU A 8 4.10 -6.18 -5.59
N SER A 9 3.75 -5.60 -4.43
CA SER A 9 2.80 -4.48 -4.30
C SER A 9 2.69 -4.04 -2.84
N ARG A 10 2.61 -2.73 -2.63
CA ARG A 10 2.35 -2.10 -1.33
C ARG A 10 0.90 -1.62 -1.35
N VAL A 11 0.13 -1.86 -0.28
CA VAL A 11 -1.12 -1.13 -0.07
C VAL A 11 -0.73 0.30 0.23
N LEU A 12 -0.71 1.14 -0.81
CA LEU A 12 -0.26 2.53 -0.71
C LEU A 12 -1.30 3.39 0.00
N ASP A 13 -2.57 3.01 -0.08
CA ASP A 13 -3.69 3.75 0.51
C ASP A 13 -4.87 2.81 0.83
N PRO A 14 -5.00 2.36 2.10
CA PRO A 14 -6.17 1.60 2.55
C PRO A 14 -7.49 2.36 2.42
N ALA A 15 -7.48 3.69 2.57
CA ALA A 15 -8.69 4.49 2.44
C ALA A 15 -9.17 4.50 0.98
N ALA A 16 -8.27 4.54 0.00
CA ALA A 16 -8.63 4.39 -1.42
C ALA A 16 -9.24 3.02 -1.75
N LEU A 17 -8.80 1.95 -1.08
CA LEU A 17 -9.40 0.62 -1.25
C LEU A 17 -10.87 0.62 -0.82
N ASP A 18 -11.17 1.26 0.31
CA ASP A 18 -12.50 1.31 0.92
C ASP A 18 -13.43 2.30 0.20
N ALA A 19 -12.89 3.46 -0.17
CA ALA A 19 -13.61 4.53 -0.88
C ALA A 19 -13.92 4.22 -2.35
N CYS A 20 -13.40 3.12 -2.92
CA CYS A 20 -13.59 2.77 -4.33
C CYS A 20 -15.07 2.56 -4.72
N ASP A 21 -15.78 3.60 -5.12
CA ASP A 21 -17.18 3.58 -5.56
C ASP A 21 -17.38 3.06 -7.00
N LYS A 22 -16.29 2.73 -7.68
CA LYS A 22 -16.25 2.11 -9.01
C LYS A 22 -16.61 0.62 -9.00
N PRO A 23 -16.85 0.00 -10.17
CA PRO A 23 -17.23 -1.42 -10.28
C PRO A 23 -16.24 -2.37 -9.59
N ARG A 24 -16.77 -3.32 -8.79
CA ARG A 24 -15.99 -4.29 -8.00
C ARG A 24 -16.37 -5.72 -8.40
N GLY A 25 -15.40 -6.48 -8.89
CA GLY A 25 -15.57 -7.88 -9.25
C GLY A 25 -15.12 -8.82 -8.14
N ARG A 26 -15.70 -10.02 -8.05
CA ARG A 26 -15.27 -11.12 -7.19
C ARG A 26 -14.96 -12.36 -8.01
N HIS A 27 -13.84 -13.00 -7.70
CA HIS A 27 -13.48 -14.31 -8.21
C HIS A 27 -12.98 -15.18 -7.06
N VAL A 28 -13.41 -16.44 -7.02
CA VAL A 28 -13.04 -17.40 -5.98
C VAL A 28 -12.10 -18.43 -6.58
N ILE A 29 -10.99 -18.70 -5.88
CA ILE A 29 -10.01 -19.70 -6.26
C ILE A 29 -9.73 -20.65 -5.09
N GLU A 30 -9.46 -21.90 -5.41
CA GLU A 30 -8.83 -22.88 -4.52
C GLU A 30 -7.34 -23.01 -4.85
N VAL A 31 -6.53 -23.15 -3.81
CA VAL A 31 -5.10 -23.45 -3.92
C VAL A 31 -4.71 -24.58 -2.94
N PRO A 32 -3.78 -25.46 -3.28
CA PRO A 32 -3.26 -26.46 -2.34
C PRO A 32 -2.74 -25.81 -1.05
N ARG A 33 -2.97 -26.46 0.11
CA ARG A 33 -2.48 -25.96 1.42
C ARG A 33 -0.98 -25.67 1.45
N GLY A 34 -0.18 -26.48 0.76
CA GLY A 34 1.28 -26.30 0.67
C GLY A 34 1.72 -25.07 -0.13
N TRP A 35 0.80 -24.29 -0.71
CA TRP A 35 1.11 -23.06 -1.44
C TRP A 35 0.99 -21.81 -0.57
N ALA A 36 0.80 -21.94 0.75
CA ALA A 36 0.85 -20.79 1.65
C ALA A 36 2.18 -20.01 1.47
N GLY A 37 2.09 -18.68 1.43
CA GLY A 37 3.21 -17.78 1.11
C GLY A 37 3.66 -17.76 -0.35
N ALA A 38 3.23 -18.71 -1.18
CA ALA A 38 3.67 -18.80 -2.57
C ALA A 38 3.17 -17.62 -3.42
N VAL A 39 3.87 -17.38 -4.52
CA VAL A 39 3.39 -16.51 -5.58
C VAL A 39 2.68 -17.35 -6.62
N VAL A 40 1.45 -16.95 -6.94
CA VAL A 40 0.60 -17.62 -7.92
C VAL A 40 0.16 -16.65 -9.01
N GLU A 41 -0.01 -17.19 -10.20
CA GLU A 41 -0.65 -16.54 -11.32
C GLU A 41 -2.09 -17.03 -11.45
N VAL A 42 -3.02 -16.12 -11.71
CA VAL A 42 -4.44 -16.41 -11.84
C VAL A 42 -4.97 -15.77 -13.10
N VAL A 43 -5.48 -16.60 -14.02
CA VAL A 43 -6.25 -16.12 -15.17
C VAL A 43 -7.69 -15.88 -14.74
N ILE A 44 -8.06 -14.61 -14.55
CA ILE A 44 -9.42 -14.25 -14.13
C ILE A 44 -10.41 -14.58 -15.25
N PRO A 45 -11.59 -15.15 -15.00
CA PRO A 45 -12.58 -15.45 -16.04
C PRO A 45 -13.15 -14.19 -16.71
N ALA A 46 -13.66 -14.30 -17.93
CA ALA A 46 -14.13 -13.16 -18.74
C ALA A 46 -15.36 -12.46 -18.13
N ARG A 47 -16.01 -13.14 -17.17
CA ARG A 47 -17.06 -12.58 -16.32
C ARG A 47 -16.76 -12.93 -14.87
N VAL A 48 -16.86 -11.93 -14.02
CA VAL A 48 -16.73 -12.05 -12.56
C VAL A 48 -18.01 -11.62 -11.88
N THR A 49 -18.30 -12.20 -10.71
CA THR A 49 -19.47 -11.85 -9.90
C THR A 49 -19.32 -10.44 -9.35
N CYS A 50 -20.42 -9.70 -9.17
CA CYS A 50 -20.35 -8.40 -8.52
C CYS A 50 -20.04 -8.58 -7.04
N ALA A 51 -18.98 -7.96 -6.55
CA ALA A 51 -18.56 -8.07 -5.14
C ALA A 51 -19.48 -7.33 -4.17
N ARG A 52 -20.42 -6.50 -4.65
CA ARG A 52 -21.36 -5.75 -3.80
C ARG A 52 -22.65 -6.50 -3.49
N CYS A 53 -23.13 -7.28 -4.46
CA CYS A 53 -24.44 -7.94 -4.38
C CYS A 53 -24.36 -9.45 -4.60
N ASP A 54 -23.14 -9.99 -4.67
CA ASP A 54 -22.87 -11.42 -4.73
C ASP A 54 -23.53 -12.19 -5.87
N GLY A 55 -23.93 -11.50 -6.94
CA GLY A 55 -24.65 -12.10 -8.08
C GLY A 55 -26.13 -11.73 -8.15
N GLY A 56 -26.72 -11.17 -7.09
CA GLY A 56 -28.15 -10.83 -7.05
C GLY A 56 -28.54 -9.66 -7.96
N GLY A 57 -27.58 -8.79 -8.31
CA GLY A 57 -27.82 -7.59 -9.12
C GLY A 57 -28.09 -6.36 -8.25
N CYS A 58 -27.27 -5.33 -8.44
CA CYS A 58 -27.45 -4.01 -7.84
C CYS A 58 -27.18 -2.92 -8.88
N ASP A 59 -27.50 -1.67 -8.56
CA ASP A 59 -27.29 -0.55 -9.48
C ASP A 59 -25.81 -0.36 -9.82
N GLY A 60 -24.89 -0.69 -8.90
CA GLY A 60 -23.44 -0.66 -9.15
C GLY A 60 -22.95 -1.63 -10.25
N CYS A 61 -23.72 -2.67 -10.57
CA CYS A 61 -23.44 -3.57 -11.70
C CYS A 61 -24.49 -3.46 -12.81
N GLY A 62 -25.40 -2.48 -12.75
CA GLY A 62 -26.53 -2.36 -13.67
C GLY A 62 -27.45 -3.59 -13.63
N ARG A 63 -27.70 -4.15 -12.43
CA ARG A 63 -28.57 -5.31 -12.17
C ARG A 63 -28.18 -6.62 -12.88
N ARG A 64 -26.94 -6.74 -13.35
CA ARG A 64 -26.45 -7.95 -14.05
C ARG A 64 -25.90 -9.04 -13.13
N GLY A 65 -25.68 -8.72 -11.85
CA GLY A 65 -25.02 -9.61 -10.89
C GLY A 65 -23.51 -9.79 -11.13
N GLY A 66 -22.93 -9.12 -12.11
CA GLY A 66 -21.52 -9.31 -12.47
C GLY A 66 -20.99 -8.29 -13.46
N HIS A 67 -19.69 -8.41 -13.72
CA HIS A 67 -18.92 -7.53 -14.59
C HIS A 67 -18.23 -8.34 -15.68
N ARG A 68 -18.22 -7.80 -16.90
CA ARG A 68 -17.36 -8.29 -17.97
C ARG A 68 -15.99 -7.66 -17.82
N VAL A 69 -14.95 -8.44 -18.04
CA VAL A 69 -13.54 -8.01 -18.00
C VAL A 69 -12.93 -8.27 -19.38
N PRO A 70 -11.68 -7.84 -19.68
CA PRO A 70 -11.09 -7.99 -21.02
C PRO A 70 -11.22 -9.41 -21.59
N GLY A 71 -11.48 -9.57 -22.90
CA GLY A 71 -11.71 -10.90 -23.49
C GLY A 71 -10.44 -11.77 -23.53
N ASP A 72 -9.30 -11.15 -23.80
CA ASP A 72 -8.01 -11.83 -23.91
C ASP A 72 -7.56 -12.42 -22.56
N PRO A 73 -7.16 -13.71 -22.51
CA PRO A 73 -6.64 -14.31 -21.28
C PRO A 73 -5.36 -13.66 -20.75
N THR A 74 -4.45 -13.18 -21.61
CA THR A 74 -3.19 -12.60 -21.14
C THR A 74 -3.41 -11.25 -20.47
N ALA A 75 -4.35 -10.45 -20.98
CA ALA A 75 -4.82 -9.22 -20.33
C ALA A 75 -5.59 -9.43 -19.01
N ARG A 76 -5.90 -10.68 -18.64
CA ARG A 76 -6.59 -11.07 -17.40
C ARG A 76 -5.71 -11.86 -16.43
N LEU A 77 -4.42 -11.98 -16.72
CA LEU A 77 -3.47 -12.63 -15.85
C LEU A 77 -3.12 -11.70 -14.68
N VAL A 78 -3.33 -12.18 -13.46
CA VAL A 78 -2.97 -11.44 -12.24
C VAL A 78 -2.01 -12.28 -11.42
N ARG A 79 -0.87 -11.71 -11.04
CA ARG A 79 0.12 -12.35 -10.17
C ARG A 79 -0.05 -11.85 -8.74
N VAL A 80 -0.21 -12.75 -7.79
CA VAL A 80 -0.44 -12.42 -6.36
C VAL A 80 0.42 -13.28 -5.46
N ARG A 81 0.84 -12.72 -4.32
CA ARG A 81 1.40 -13.49 -3.22
C ARG A 81 0.29 -13.89 -2.27
N LEU A 82 0.20 -15.18 -1.98
CA LEU A 82 -0.69 -15.72 -0.95
C LEU A 82 -0.15 -15.37 0.44
N PRO A 83 -1.01 -15.21 1.45
CA PRO A 83 -0.54 -15.05 2.82
C PRO A 83 0.26 -16.29 3.27
N SER A 84 1.21 -16.08 4.17
CA SER A 84 2.05 -17.13 4.77
C SER A 84 1.23 -18.20 5.50
N GLU A 85 0.03 -17.84 5.95
CA GLU A 85 -0.92 -18.72 6.59
C GLU A 85 -2.25 -18.67 5.83
N MET A 86 -2.76 -19.84 5.47
CA MET A 86 -3.97 -20.02 4.67
C MET A 86 -5.02 -20.79 5.47
N GLU A 87 -5.54 -20.18 6.53
CA GLU A 87 -6.65 -20.73 7.30
C GLU A 87 -7.98 -20.15 6.80
N GLY A 88 -8.89 -21.03 6.36
CA GLY A 88 -10.21 -20.61 5.90
C GLY A 88 -10.19 -19.83 4.57
N ARG A 89 -10.87 -18.67 4.58
CA ARG A 89 -11.11 -17.81 3.42
C ARG A 89 -10.32 -16.51 3.57
N VAL A 90 -9.49 -16.18 2.58
CA VAL A 90 -8.75 -14.91 2.51
C VAL A 90 -9.20 -14.12 1.29
N VAL A 91 -9.40 -12.81 1.45
CA VAL A 91 -9.79 -11.93 0.33
C VAL A 91 -8.67 -10.94 0.04
N LEU A 92 -8.05 -11.10 -1.14
CA LEU A 92 -7.07 -10.16 -1.68
C LEU A 92 -7.80 -9.09 -2.49
N ARG A 93 -7.62 -7.82 -2.14
CA ARG A 93 -8.24 -6.68 -2.83
C ARG A 93 -7.22 -6.03 -3.76
N ILE A 94 -7.45 -6.16 -5.05
CA ILE A 94 -6.52 -5.72 -6.11
C ILE A 94 -7.14 -4.54 -6.83
N LEU A 95 -6.47 -3.39 -6.81
CA LEU A 95 -6.90 -2.20 -7.54
C LEU A 95 -6.44 -2.28 -8.99
N ARG A 96 -7.29 -1.80 -9.91
CA ARG A 96 -6.99 -1.71 -11.34
C ARG A 96 -6.35 -3.01 -11.88
N PRO A 97 -7.01 -4.17 -11.68
CA PRO A 97 -6.41 -5.49 -11.94
C PRO A 97 -6.06 -5.73 -13.41
N PHE A 98 -6.62 -4.93 -14.33
CA PHE A 98 -6.43 -5.05 -15.78
C PHE A 98 -5.86 -3.76 -16.39
N GLY A 99 -5.01 -3.04 -15.65
CA GLY A 99 -4.36 -1.80 -16.08
C GLY A 99 -5.07 -0.53 -15.62
N GLU A 100 -4.40 0.61 -15.85
CA GLU A 100 -4.75 1.93 -15.32
C GLU A 100 -6.16 2.42 -15.69
N GLU A 101 -6.65 2.04 -16.87
CA GLU A 101 -7.98 2.42 -17.34
C GLU A 101 -9.11 1.64 -16.65
N GLY A 102 -8.79 0.60 -15.87
CA GLY A 102 -9.79 -0.14 -15.08
C GLY A 102 -10.86 -0.81 -15.94
N VAL A 103 -10.47 -1.41 -17.05
CA VAL A 103 -11.39 -2.01 -18.02
C VAL A 103 -12.28 -3.05 -17.34
N GLY A 104 -13.58 -2.77 -17.29
CA GLY A 104 -14.60 -3.64 -16.68
C GLY A 104 -14.77 -3.50 -15.18
N ILE A 105 -13.67 -3.50 -14.41
CA ILE A 105 -13.67 -3.34 -12.94
C ILE A 105 -12.49 -2.49 -12.45
N ALA A 106 -12.74 -1.69 -11.40
CA ALA A 106 -11.72 -0.91 -10.72
C ALA A 106 -11.07 -1.65 -9.55
N GLN A 107 -11.76 -2.65 -9.00
CA GLN A 107 -11.25 -3.49 -7.92
C GLN A 107 -11.67 -4.95 -8.13
N LEU A 108 -10.74 -5.88 -7.94
CA LEU A 108 -10.98 -7.31 -7.89
C LEU A 108 -10.84 -7.80 -6.45
N HIS A 109 -11.84 -8.50 -5.95
CA HIS A 109 -11.80 -9.28 -4.73
C HIS A 109 -11.49 -10.72 -5.13
N LEU A 110 -10.22 -11.09 -5.02
CA LEU A 110 -9.76 -12.45 -5.25
C LEU A 110 -9.86 -13.20 -3.92
N GLU A 111 -10.86 -14.06 -3.82
CA GLU A 111 -11.09 -14.88 -2.66
C GLU A 111 -10.33 -16.20 -2.81
N ALA A 112 -9.27 -16.36 -2.03
CA ALA A 112 -8.48 -17.57 -1.99
C ALA A 112 -8.88 -18.43 -0.79
N ARG A 113 -9.05 -19.73 -1.04
CA ARG A 113 -9.27 -20.74 0.01
C ARG A 113 -8.32 -21.91 -0.18
N ALA A 114 -7.90 -22.51 0.92
CA ALA A 114 -7.13 -23.74 0.86
C ALA A 114 -8.01 -24.91 0.43
N GLY A 115 -7.54 -25.69 -0.55
CA GLY A 115 -8.22 -26.85 -1.11
C GLY A 115 -7.27 -28.02 -1.34
N ALA A 116 -7.80 -29.10 -1.93
CA ALA A 116 -7.01 -30.28 -2.30
C ALA A 116 -6.22 -30.06 -3.61
N ALA A 117 -6.73 -29.21 -4.51
CA ALA A 117 -6.13 -28.93 -5.80
C ALA A 117 -6.27 -27.43 -6.14
N ALA A 118 -5.44 -26.97 -7.09
CA ALA A 118 -5.56 -25.62 -7.63
C ALA A 118 -6.78 -25.52 -8.54
N SER A 119 -7.50 -24.40 -8.46
CA SER A 119 -8.55 -24.08 -9.44
C SER A 119 -7.98 -23.93 -10.84
N ALA A 120 -8.82 -24.18 -11.85
CA ALA A 120 -8.44 -23.99 -13.25
C ALA A 120 -7.99 -22.54 -13.49
N GLY A 121 -6.88 -22.38 -14.22
CA GLY A 121 -6.28 -21.06 -14.49
C GLY A 121 -5.43 -20.50 -13.34
N VAL A 122 -5.22 -21.27 -12.27
CA VAL A 122 -4.27 -20.92 -11.20
C VAL A 122 -2.99 -21.73 -11.37
N THR A 123 -1.86 -21.03 -11.47
CA THR A 123 -0.53 -21.63 -11.66
C THR A 123 0.40 -21.19 -10.53
N TRP A 124 1.17 -22.13 -10.00
CA TRP A 124 2.24 -21.81 -9.06
C TRP A 124 3.48 -21.32 -9.80
N CYS A 125 4.09 -20.23 -9.32
CA CYS A 125 5.29 -19.65 -9.94
C CYS A 125 6.55 -19.91 -9.11
N GLU A 126 6.47 -19.68 -7.80
CA GLU A 126 7.60 -19.81 -6.87
C GLU A 126 7.10 -19.92 -5.42
N ALA A 127 7.87 -20.61 -4.57
CA ALA A 127 7.68 -20.58 -3.13
C ALA A 127 8.25 -19.25 -2.61
N ALA A 128 7.57 -18.60 -1.66
CA ALA A 128 8.24 -17.55 -0.90
C ALA A 128 9.46 -18.16 -0.23
N ALA A 129 10.65 -17.62 -0.49
CA ALA A 129 11.79 -17.89 0.36
C ALA A 129 11.36 -17.53 1.80
N LEU A 130 11.48 -18.49 2.72
CA LEU A 130 11.27 -18.26 4.14
C LEU A 130 12.31 -17.23 4.57
N GLU A 131 11.93 -15.95 4.66
CA GLU A 131 12.78 -14.97 5.31
C GLU A 131 12.76 -15.29 6.80
N GLU A 132 13.91 -15.70 7.36
CA GLU A 132 14.06 -15.85 8.80
C GLU A 132 13.70 -14.51 9.47
N PRO A 133 13.03 -14.54 10.63
CA PRO A 133 12.68 -13.32 11.34
C PRO A 133 13.97 -12.60 11.70
N ARG A 134 14.28 -11.54 10.94
CA ARG A 134 15.40 -10.67 11.25
C ARG A 134 15.11 -10.06 12.60
N ALA A 135 15.86 -10.50 13.62
CA ALA A 135 15.77 -10.04 14.98
C ALA A 135 15.59 -8.52 15.02
N GLU A 136 14.44 -8.07 15.50
CA GLU A 136 14.23 -6.72 15.99
C GLU A 136 15.26 -6.48 17.10
N GLY A 137 16.31 -5.71 16.78
CA GLY A 137 17.38 -5.49 17.74
C GLY A 137 18.67 -4.97 17.13
N ALA A 138 18.63 -3.79 16.51
CA ALA A 138 19.82 -2.97 16.35
C ALA A 138 19.42 -1.49 16.34
N GLU A 139 19.28 -0.98 17.56
CA GLU A 139 19.67 0.37 17.95
C GLU A 139 19.14 1.50 17.07
N ARG A 140 18.01 2.05 17.51
CA ARG A 140 17.63 3.44 17.24
C ARG A 140 18.75 4.33 17.78
N ALA A 141 19.77 4.57 16.96
CA ALA A 141 20.76 5.60 17.20
C ALA A 141 20.00 6.93 17.16
N GLU A 142 19.63 7.44 18.34
CA GLU A 142 19.22 8.82 18.48
C GLU A 142 20.29 9.70 17.83
N PRO A 143 19.91 10.68 16.99
CA PRO A 143 20.88 11.65 16.51
C PRO A 143 21.36 12.42 17.73
N ARG A 144 22.56 12.07 18.23
CA ARG A 144 23.30 12.89 19.17
C ARG A 144 23.60 14.20 18.47
N VAL A 145 22.76 15.20 18.72
CA VAL A 145 23.03 16.58 18.35
C VAL A 145 24.38 16.96 18.97
N PRO A 146 25.39 17.35 18.18
CA PRO A 146 26.64 17.82 18.74
C PRO A 146 26.36 19.13 19.47
N VAL A 147 26.56 19.15 20.79
CA VAL A 147 26.47 20.36 21.59
C VAL A 147 27.64 21.27 21.18
N PRO A 148 27.40 22.47 20.62
CA PRO A 148 28.48 23.38 20.31
C PRO A 148 29.04 23.95 21.63
N ARG A 149 30.22 23.48 22.02
CA ARG A 149 31.07 24.20 22.97
C ARG A 149 31.73 25.35 22.23
N LEU A 150 31.15 26.55 22.31
CA LEU A 150 31.84 27.79 21.96
C LEU A 150 31.87 28.72 23.16
N GLY A 151 32.92 28.57 23.96
CA GLY A 151 33.37 29.62 24.85
C GLY A 151 33.99 30.77 24.05
N ALA A 152 33.69 31.98 24.49
CA ALA A 152 34.46 33.21 24.35
C ALA A 152 34.96 33.57 22.93
N ARG A 153 34.21 34.45 22.26
CA ARG A 153 34.77 35.57 21.47
C ARG A 153 33.67 36.59 21.09
N LYS A 154 33.82 37.82 21.59
CA LYS A 154 33.27 39.10 21.09
C LYS A 154 31.79 39.34 21.44
N ALA A 155 31.38 40.04 22.50
CA ALA A 155 31.81 41.36 22.99
C ALA A 155 31.93 42.41 21.86
N ALA A 156 30.84 42.68 21.11
CA ALA A 156 30.77 43.84 20.20
C ALA A 156 29.35 44.23 19.69
N ALA A 157 28.24 43.75 20.28
CA ALA A 157 26.90 44.03 19.73
C ALA A 157 25.86 44.61 20.71
N TYR A 158 26.23 44.85 21.98
CA TYR A 158 25.31 45.45 22.97
C TYR A 158 25.60 46.92 23.30
N ALA A 159 26.61 47.53 22.66
CA ALA A 159 26.98 48.93 22.92
C ALA A 159 26.19 49.97 22.08
N THR A 160 25.36 49.55 21.11
CA THR A 160 24.59 50.49 20.26
C THR A 160 23.18 50.77 20.79
N ILE A 161 22.59 49.91 21.62
CA ILE A 161 21.23 50.11 22.15
C ILE A 161 21.23 51.08 23.35
N ALA A 162 22.28 51.09 24.17
CA ALA A 162 22.36 51.97 25.34
C ALA A 162 22.56 53.47 24.98
N VAL A 163 23.27 53.76 23.89
CA VAL A 163 23.48 55.16 23.42
C VAL A 163 22.19 55.75 22.79
N ALA A 164 21.39 54.92 22.13
CA ALA A 164 20.10 55.36 21.56
C ALA A 164 19.06 55.68 22.66
N LEU A 165 19.07 54.96 23.77
CA LEU A 165 18.17 55.20 24.91
C LEU A 165 18.54 56.45 25.72
N ALA A 166 19.83 56.76 25.89
CA ALA A 166 20.27 57.97 26.59
C ALA A 166 19.95 59.26 25.81
N ALA A 167 20.05 59.23 24.47
CA ALA A 167 19.69 60.38 23.62
C ALA A 167 18.17 60.66 23.59
N LEU A 168 17.34 59.61 23.70
CA LEU A 168 15.89 59.75 23.72
C LEU A 168 15.39 60.39 25.04
N VAL A 169 15.99 60.02 26.17
CA VAL A 169 15.62 60.57 27.50
C VAL A 169 16.03 62.04 27.63
N ALA A 170 17.20 62.43 27.11
CA ALA A 170 17.62 63.84 27.11
C ALA A 170 16.71 64.75 26.26
N PHE A 171 16.11 64.22 25.17
CA PHE A 171 15.22 64.98 24.30
C PHE A 171 13.81 65.20 24.90
N VAL A 172 13.33 64.28 25.74
CA VAL A 172 11.99 64.35 26.35
C VAL A 172 11.97 65.18 27.64
N VAL A 173 13.08 65.26 28.38
CA VAL A 173 13.17 66.04 29.63
C VAL A 173 13.55 67.52 29.37
N GLY A 174 14.08 67.84 28.19
CA GLY A 174 14.52 69.20 27.81
C GLY A 174 13.52 70.04 27.01
N ARG A 175 12.22 69.67 26.95
CA ARG A 175 11.14 70.46 26.35
C ARG A 175 10.09 70.83 27.37
#